data_AF-A3KGU4-F1
#
_entry.id   AF-A3KGU4-F1
#
_cell.length_a   1.000
_cell.length_b   1.000
_cell.length_c   1.000
_cell.angle_alpha   90.00
_cell.angle_beta   90.00
_cell.angle_gamma   90.00
#
_symmetry.space_group_name_H-M   'P 1'
#
loop_
_entity.id
_entity.type
_entity.pdbx_description
1 polymer ?
#
loop_
_entity_poly.entity_id
_entity_poly.type
_entity_poly.pdbx_seq_one_letter_code
_entity_poly.pdbx_strand_id
1 'polypeptide(L)'
;MLSSFRKRRAQKMDPSGVKVLETAEDIQERRQQVLDRYHRFKELSTLRRQKLEDSYRFQFFQRDAEELEKWIQEKLQVASDENYKDPTNLQGKLQKHQAFEAEVQANSGAIVKLDETGNLMISEGHFASETIRTRLMELHRQWELLLEKMREKGIKLLQAQKLVQYLRECEDVMDWINDKEAIVTSEELGQDLEHVEVLQKKFEEFQTDLAAHEERVNE
;
A
#
# COMPACT_ATOMS: atom_id res chain seq x y z
N MET A 1 -19.62 -93.49 -4.48
CA MET A 1 -18.45 -93.36 -5.38
C MET A 1 -17.75 -92.04 -5.12
N LEU A 2 -16.53 -92.16 -4.56
CA LEU A 2 -15.36 -91.26 -4.59
C LEU A 2 -15.55 -89.74 -4.43
N SER A 3 -15.26 -89.26 -3.21
CA SER A 3 -15.00 -87.84 -2.91
C SER A 3 -13.71 -87.38 -3.59
N SER A 4 -13.80 -86.38 -4.47
CA SER A 4 -12.66 -85.69 -5.07
C SER A 4 -11.93 -84.85 -4.02
N PHE A 5 -10.88 -85.42 -3.41
CA PHE A 5 -9.90 -84.66 -2.62
C PHE A 5 -9.10 -83.73 -3.55
N ARG A 6 -9.49 -82.45 -3.64
CA ARG A 6 -8.59 -81.41 -4.14
C ARG A 6 -7.46 -81.23 -3.12
N LYS A 7 -6.29 -81.82 -3.39
CA LYS A 7 -5.04 -81.48 -2.68
C LYS A 7 -4.81 -79.97 -2.83
N ARG A 8 -5.05 -79.19 -1.78
CA ARG A 8 -4.51 -77.83 -1.70
C ARG A 8 -2.98 -77.96 -1.67
N ARG A 9 -2.31 -77.52 -2.73
CA ARG A 9 -0.84 -77.39 -2.75
C ARG A 9 -0.47 -76.43 -1.61
N ALA A 10 0.27 -76.89 -0.61
CA ALA A 10 0.78 -76.02 0.44
C ALA A 10 1.74 -75.01 -0.19
N GLN A 11 1.54 -73.72 0.07
CA GLN A 11 2.50 -72.68 -0.34
C GLN A 11 3.82 -72.93 0.40
N LYS A 12 4.88 -73.26 -0.34
CA LYS A 12 6.22 -73.34 0.22
C LYS A 12 6.75 -71.92 0.41
N MET A 13 7.25 -71.65 1.61
CA MET A 13 7.86 -70.39 2.00
C MET A 13 9.33 -70.64 2.26
N ASP A 14 10.19 -69.68 1.92
CA ASP A 14 11.59 -69.70 2.32
C ASP A 14 11.75 -69.34 3.83
N PRO A 15 12.95 -69.46 4.42
CA PRO A 15 13.20 -69.12 5.82
C PRO A 15 12.92 -67.65 6.18
N SER A 16 12.79 -66.76 5.20
CA SER A 16 12.44 -65.35 5.37
C SER A 16 10.94 -65.08 5.20
N GLY A 17 10.13 -66.13 4.98
CA GLY A 17 8.68 -66.01 4.82
C GLY A 17 8.26 -65.52 3.43
N VAL A 18 9.08 -65.71 2.40
CA VAL A 18 8.74 -65.38 1.01
C VAL A 18 8.27 -66.64 0.28
N LYS A 19 7.15 -66.55 -0.45
CA LYS A 19 6.65 -67.64 -1.30
C LYS A 19 7.75 -68.07 -2.27
N VAL A 20 8.14 -69.35 -2.21
CA VAL A 20 9.11 -69.94 -3.12
C VAL A 20 8.49 -69.98 -4.51
N LEU A 21 9.15 -69.36 -5.48
CA LEU A 21 8.68 -69.28 -6.87
C LEU A 21 9.05 -70.60 -7.58
N GLU A 22 8.09 -71.50 -7.73
CA GLU A 22 8.33 -72.84 -8.30
C GLU A 22 7.90 -72.95 -9.77
N THR A 23 7.05 -72.05 -10.25
CA THR A 23 6.50 -72.07 -11.61
C THR A 23 6.69 -70.73 -12.33
N ALA A 24 6.64 -70.76 -13.67
CA ALA A 24 6.62 -69.54 -14.48
C ALA A 24 5.45 -68.62 -14.11
N GLU A 25 4.33 -69.20 -13.67
CA GLU A 25 3.14 -68.47 -13.18
C GLU A 25 3.44 -67.73 -11.87
N ASP A 26 4.14 -68.37 -10.91
CA ASP A 26 4.57 -67.73 -9.66
C ASP A 26 5.53 -66.56 -9.93
N ILE A 27 6.47 -66.73 -10.87
CA ILE A 27 7.42 -65.68 -11.27
C ILE A 27 6.66 -64.51 -11.92
N GLN A 28 5.69 -64.79 -12.80
CA GLN A 28 4.89 -63.78 -13.47
C GLN A 28 4.00 -63.02 -12.48
N GLU A 29 3.38 -63.72 -11.53
CA GLU A 29 2.59 -63.11 -10.45
C GLU A 29 3.45 -62.18 -9.59
N ARG A 30 4.64 -62.64 -9.19
CA ARG A 30 5.58 -61.84 -8.40
C ARG A 30 6.07 -60.62 -9.16
N ARG A 31 6.38 -60.78 -10.46
CA ARG A 31 6.76 -59.67 -11.35
C ARG A 31 5.64 -58.64 -11.42
N GLN A 32 4.39 -59.06 -11.61
CA GLN A 32 3.25 -58.14 -11.69
C GLN A 32 3.07 -57.36 -10.38
N GLN A 33 3.13 -58.03 -9.22
CA GLN A 33 3.06 -57.36 -7.92
C GLN A 33 4.15 -56.29 -7.72
N VAL A 34 5.38 -56.58 -8.16
CA VAL A 34 6.49 -55.63 -8.09
C VAL A 34 6.25 -54.44 -9.02
N LEU A 35 5.81 -54.69 -10.25
CA LEU A 35 5.48 -53.63 -11.21
C LEU A 35 4.37 -52.72 -10.68
N ASP A 36 3.26 -53.29 -10.21
CA ASP A 36 2.12 -52.55 -9.66
C ASP A 36 2.54 -51.70 -8.45
N ARG A 37 3.33 -52.28 -7.55
CA ARG A 37 3.87 -51.56 -6.38
C ARG A 37 4.80 -50.42 -6.80
N TYR A 38 5.63 -50.63 -7.83
CA TYR A 38 6.53 -49.60 -8.34
C TYR A 38 5.76 -48.47 -9.05
N HIS A 39 4.71 -48.79 -9.81
CA HIS A 39 3.82 -47.79 -10.41
C HIS A 39 3.16 -46.92 -9.33
N ARG A 40 2.55 -47.54 -8.32
CA ARG A 40 1.95 -46.82 -7.19
C ARG A 40 2.99 -45.97 -6.43
N PHE A 41 4.21 -46.49 -6.25
CA PHE A 41 5.29 -45.73 -5.62
C PHE A 41 5.66 -44.48 -6.43
N LYS A 42 5.75 -44.58 -7.76
CA LYS A 42 5.99 -43.43 -8.65
C LYS A 42 4.89 -42.37 -8.57
N GLU A 43 3.64 -42.80 -8.54
CA GLU A 43 2.49 -41.89 -8.37
C GLU A 43 2.55 -41.15 -7.03
N LEU A 44 2.76 -41.88 -5.93
CA LEU A 44 2.90 -41.31 -4.59
C LEU A 44 4.09 -40.35 -4.49
N SER A 45 5.22 -40.68 -5.11
CA SER A 45 6.40 -39.82 -5.17
C SER A 45 6.09 -38.51 -5.91
N THR A 46 5.39 -38.59 -7.04
CA THR A 46 4.98 -37.41 -7.82
C THR A 46 4.01 -36.53 -7.03
N LEU A 47 3.00 -37.12 -6.40
CA LEU A 47 2.05 -36.41 -5.55
C LEU A 47 2.75 -35.75 -4.35
N ARG A 48 3.74 -36.43 -3.74
CA ARG A 48 4.51 -35.86 -2.63
C ARG A 48 5.32 -34.64 -3.09
N ARG A 49 5.94 -34.70 -4.27
CA ARG A 49 6.66 -33.57 -4.86
C ARG A 49 5.73 -32.37 -5.07
N GLN A 50 4.58 -32.57 -5.69
CA GLN A 50 3.58 -31.51 -5.89
C GLN A 50 3.14 -30.87 -4.58
N LYS A 51 2.80 -31.67 -3.56
CA LYS A 51 2.41 -31.14 -2.24
C LYS A 51 3.52 -30.30 -1.57
N LEU A 52 4.77 -30.68 -1.75
CA LEU A 52 5.91 -29.93 -1.21
C LEU A 52 6.12 -28.62 -1.96
N GLU A 53 5.95 -28.63 -3.29
CA GLU A 53 6.04 -27.45 -4.14
C GLU A 53 4.93 -26.44 -3.84
N ASP A 54 3.68 -26.91 -3.72
CA ASP A 54 2.53 -26.11 -3.28
C ASP A 54 2.78 -25.51 -1.90
N SER A 55 3.20 -26.33 -0.94
CA SER A 55 3.54 -25.84 0.41
C SER A 55 4.64 -24.78 0.38
N TYR A 56 5.67 -24.95 -0.45
CA TYR A 56 6.74 -23.96 -0.60
C TYR A 56 6.21 -22.64 -1.15
N ARG A 57 5.44 -22.68 -2.25
CA ARG A 57 4.82 -21.50 -2.87
C ARG A 57 3.93 -20.75 -1.88
N PHE A 58 3.15 -21.47 -1.07
CA PHE A 58 2.31 -20.87 -0.05
C PHE A 58 3.11 -20.15 1.04
N GLN A 59 4.20 -20.74 1.53
CA GLN A 59 5.06 -20.07 2.52
C GLN A 59 5.73 -18.83 1.94
N PHE A 60 6.14 -18.88 0.67
CA PHE A 60 6.71 -17.73 -0.03
C PHE A 60 5.68 -16.59 -0.17
N PHE A 61 4.46 -16.92 -0.62
CA PHE A 61 3.35 -15.95 -0.69
C PHE A 61 3.05 -15.32 0.68
N GLN A 62 2.99 -16.11 1.75
CA GLN A 62 2.70 -15.59 3.09
C GLN A 62 3.76 -14.62 3.58
N ARG A 63 5.05 -14.94 3.41
CA ARG A 63 6.14 -14.03 3.75
C ARG A 63 5.99 -12.69 3.01
N ASP A 64 5.80 -12.72 1.70
CA ASP A 64 5.69 -11.50 0.89
C ASP A 64 4.44 -10.67 1.27
N ALA A 65 3.34 -11.36 1.60
CA ALA A 65 2.13 -10.72 2.11
C ALA A 65 2.32 -10.06 3.47
N GLU A 66 3.05 -10.69 4.39
CA GLU A 66 3.40 -10.12 5.70
C GLU A 66 4.35 -8.92 5.58
N GLU A 67 5.35 -9.02 4.71
CA GLU A 67 6.27 -7.92 4.42
C GLU A 67 5.53 -6.70 3.85
N LEU A 68 4.62 -6.93 2.90
CA LEU A 68 3.79 -5.87 2.33
C LEU A 68 2.83 -5.27 3.37
N GLU A 69 2.15 -6.10 4.16
CA GLU A 69 1.25 -5.62 5.22
C GLU A 69 1.99 -4.72 6.21
N LYS A 70 3.14 -5.16 6.70
CA LYS A 70 3.95 -4.37 7.63
C LYS A 70 4.33 -3.03 7.03
N TRP A 71 4.77 -3.02 5.77
CA TRP A 71 5.10 -1.79 5.07
C TRP A 71 3.88 -0.86 4.94
N ILE A 72 2.70 -1.39 4.56
CA ILE A 72 1.46 -0.61 4.46
C ILE A 72 1.11 0.01 5.82
N GLN A 73 1.17 -0.77 6.90
CA GLN A 73 0.88 -0.30 8.26
C GLN A 73 1.82 0.83 8.69
N GLU A 74 3.12 0.72 8.40
CA GLU A 74 4.09 1.77 8.68
C GLU A 74 3.76 3.06 7.91
N LYS A 75 3.44 2.96 6.62
CA LYS A 75 3.07 4.12 5.79
C LYS A 75 1.74 4.74 6.20
N LEU A 76 0.79 3.93 6.65
CA LEU A 76 -0.49 4.39 7.18
C LEU A 76 -0.32 5.31 8.39
N GLN A 77 0.65 5.03 9.27
CA GLN A 77 0.96 5.93 10.40
C GLN A 77 1.41 7.31 9.90
N VAL A 78 2.28 7.32 8.89
CA VAL A 78 2.78 8.58 8.28
C VAL A 78 1.66 9.35 7.58
N ALA A 79 0.79 8.64 6.84
CA ALA A 79 -0.35 9.23 6.15
C ALA A 79 -1.42 9.77 7.11
N SER A 80 -1.57 9.16 8.29
CA SER A 80 -2.59 9.53 9.29
C SER A 80 -2.14 10.65 10.24
N ASP A 81 -0.86 10.98 10.28
CA ASP A 81 -0.33 12.11 11.07
C ASP A 81 -0.97 13.43 10.61
N GLU A 82 -1.40 14.25 11.59
CA GLU A 82 -2.08 15.52 11.39
C GLU A 82 -1.19 16.77 11.52
N ASN A 83 0.10 16.66 11.20
CA ASN A 83 1.06 17.77 11.26
C ASN A 83 0.70 19.03 10.45
N TYR A 84 -0.29 18.94 9.55
CA TYR A 84 -0.84 20.06 8.79
C TYR A 84 -1.60 21.07 9.67
N LYS A 85 -1.99 20.69 10.89
CA LYS A 85 -2.63 21.59 11.87
C LYS A 85 -1.68 22.65 12.42
N ASP A 86 -0.39 22.39 12.36
CA ASP A 86 0.65 23.34 12.73
C ASP A 86 1.18 24.03 11.46
N PRO A 87 1.00 25.35 11.31
CA PRO A 87 1.39 26.08 10.11
C PRO A 87 2.92 26.26 9.97
N THR A 88 3.72 25.92 10.99
CA THR A 88 5.16 26.10 10.89
C THR A 88 5.78 25.20 9.81
N ASN A 89 6.69 25.78 9.03
CA ASN A 89 7.43 25.11 7.95
C ASN A 89 6.52 24.31 6.97
N LEU A 90 5.37 24.88 6.62
CA LEU A 90 4.36 24.18 5.82
C LEU A 90 4.86 23.82 4.41
N GLN A 91 5.69 24.66 3.79
CA GLN A 91 6.33 24.34 2.51
C GLN A 91 7.21 23.09 2.60
N GLY A 92 7.97 22.94 3.70
CA GLY A 92 8.76 21.74 3.95
C GLY A 92 7.89 20.51 4.19
N LYS A 93 6.73 20.65 4.85
CA LYS A 93 5.75 19.57 5.03
C LYS A 93 5.15 19.12 3.68
N LEU A 94 4.82 20.07 2.79
CA LEU A 94 4.35 19.78 1.43
C LEU A 94 5.39 19.02 0.60
N GLN A 95 6.66 19.47 0.61
CA GLN A 95 7.74 18.77 -0.10
C GLN A 95 7.95 17.34 0.42
N LYS A 96 7.92 17.15 1.75
CA LYS A 96 7.98 15.82 2.35
C LYS A 96 6.79 14.95 1.94
N HIS A 97 5.60 15.53 1.83
CA HIS A 97 4.41 14.80 1.38
C HIS A 97 4.54 14.37 -0.09
N GLN A 98 5.03 15.22 -0.98
CA GLN A 98 5.30 14.84 -2.38
C GLN A 98 6.32 13.70 -2.49
N ALA A 99 7.38 13.73 -1.67
CA ALA A 99 8.34 12.63 -1.61
C ALA A 99 7.70 11.33 -1.10
N PHE A 100 6.80 11.43 -0.11
CA PHE A 100 6.03 10.30 0.40
C PHE A 100 5.07 9.71 -0.65
N GLU A 101 4.36 10.55 -1.41
CA GLU A 101 3.52 10.11 -2.53
C GLU A 101 4.33 9.35 -3.59
N ALA A 102 5.51 9.88 -3.95
CA ALA A 102 6.41 9.21 -4.89
C ALA A 102 6.92 7.86 -4.36
N GLU A 103 7.24 7.77 -3.07
CA GLU A 103 7.63 6.50 -2.42
C GLU A 103 6.50 5.47 -2.49
N VAL A 104 5.27 5.87 -2.14
CA VAL A 104 4.11 4.98 -2.18
C VAL A 104 3.85 4.50 -3.61
N GLN A 105 3.92 5.39 -4.58
CA GLN A 105 3.72 5.06 -5.99
C GLN A 105 4.79 4.10 -6.50
N ALA A 106 6.07 4.31 -6.14
CA ALA A 106 7.17 3.43 -6.53
C ALA A 106 7.00 2.00 -5.99
N ASN A 107 6.35 1.85 -4.82
CA ASN A 107 6.12 0.54 -4.21
C ASN A 107 4.83 -0.16 -4.67
N SER A 108 3.99 0.48 -5.51
CA SER A 108 2.75 -0.12 -6.03
C SER A 108 2.98 -1.44 -6.80
N GLY A 109 4.19 -1.66 -7.35
CA GLY A 109 4.53 -2.92 -8.01
C GLY A 109 4.55 -4.13 -7.07
N ALA A 110 4.70 -3.93 -5.75
CA ALA A 110 4.72 -5.02 -4.79
C ALA A 110 3.35 -5.71 -4.66
N ILE A 111 2.26 -4.92 -4.55
CA ILE A 111 0.91 -5.47 -4.46
C ILE A 111 0.50 -6.16 -5.77
N VAL A 112 0.89 -5.60 -6.93
CA VAL A 112 0.63 -6.21 -8.25
C VAL A 112 1.32 -7.57 -8.38
N LYS A 113 2.60 -7.69 -8.01
CA LYS A 113 3.32 -8.98 -8.04
C LYS A 113 2.69 -10.02 -7.12
N LEU A 114 2.22 -9.59 -5.94
CA LEU A 114 1.57 -10.47 -4.99
C LEU A 114 0.22 -10.97 -5.51
N ASP A 115 -0.54 -10.10 -6.18
CA ASP A 115 -1.77 -10.47 -6.89
C ASP A 115 -1.50 -11.48 -8.00
N GLU A 116 -0.51 -11.23 -8.86
CA GLU A 116 -0.12 -12.15 -9.93
C GLU A 116 0.21 -13.54 -9.37
N THR A 117 1.02 -13.58 -8.32
CA THR A 117 1.44 -14.83 -7.66
C THR A 117 0.25 -15.56 -7.03
N GLY A 118 -0.57 -14.84 -6.23
CA GLY A 118 -1.70 -15.42 -5.52
C GLY A 118 -2.81 -15.88 -6.47
N ASN A 119 -3.16 -15.08 -7.48
CA ASN A 119 -4.17 -15.44 -8.46
C ASN A 119 -3.73 -16.62 -9.33
N LEU A 120 -2.45 -16.71 -9.70
CA LEU A 120 -1.91 -17.88 -10.39
C LEU A 120 -2.11 -19.15 -9.54
N MET A 121 -1.72 -19.12 -8.26
CA MET A 121 -1.92 -20.24 -7.34
C MET A 121 -3.40 -20.65 -7.23
N ILE A 122 -4.30 -19.67 -7.14
CA ILE A 122 -5.75 -19.93 -7.09
C ILE A 122 -6.24 -20.59 -8.38
N SER A 123 -5.80 -20.09 -9.53
CA SER A 123 -6.21 -20.63 -10.84
C SER A 123 -5.74 -22.07 -11.08
N GLU A 124 -4.61 -22.45 -10.48
CA GLU A 124 -4.07 -23.81 -10.52
C GLU A 124 -4.72 -24.76 -9.51
N GLY A 125 -5.71 -24.29 -8.75
CA GLY A 125 -6.43 -25.11 -7.77
C GLY A 125 -5.63 -25.41 -6.50
N HIS A 126 -4.72 -24.50 -6.12
CA HIS A 126 -3.87 -24.67 -4.94
C HIS A 126 -4.71 -24.92 -3.66
N PHE A 127 -4.23 -25.79 -2.77
CA PHE A 127 -5.02 -26.23 -1.58
C PHE A 127 -5.43 -25.09 -0.65
N ALA A 128 -4.66 -23.99 -0.62
CA ALA A 128 -4.90 -22.81 0.21
C ALA A 128 -5.59 -21.64 -0.53
N SER A 129 -6.24 -21.90 -1.67
CA SER A 129 -6.82 -20.87 -2.54
C SER A 129 -7.73 -19.87 -1.81
N GLU A 130 -8.56 -20.34 -0.88
CA GLU A 130 -9.46 -19.45 -0.12
C GLU A 130 -8.68 -18.51 0.79
N THR A 131 -7.70 -19.03 1.53
CA THR A 131 -6.83 -18.23 2.40
C THR A 131 -6.06 -17.17 1.61
N ILE A 132 -5.52 -17.54 0.45
CA ILE A 132 -4.80 -16.62 -0.45
C ILE A 132 -5.75 -15.50 -0.89
N ARG A 133 -6.97 -15.84 -1.31
CA ARG A 133 -7.97 -14.85 -1.75
C ARG A 133 -8.33 -13.88 -0.64
N THR A 134 -8.65 -14.39 0.55
CA THR A 134 -8.96 -13.54 1.70
C THR A 134 -7.79 -12.62 2.04
N ARG A 135 -6.55 -13.13 1.98
CA ARG A 135 -5.36 -12.34 2.29
C ARG A 135 -5.13 -11.21 1.28
N LEU A 136 -5.29 -11.48 -0.02
CA LEU A 136 -5.21 -10.46 -1.06
C LEU A 136 -6.27 -9.38 -0.85
N MET A 137 -7.53 -9.76 -0.60
CA MET A 137 -8.62 -8.80 -0.36
C MET A 137 -8.32 -7.86 0.82
N GLU A 138 -7.78 -8.39 1.92
CA GLU A 138 -7.42 -7.55 3.07
C GLU A 138 -6.27 -6.59 2.75
N LEU A 139 -5.24 -7.06 2.02
CA LEU A 139 -4.13 -6.20 1.59
C LEU A 139 -4.61 -5.07 0.67
N HIS A 140 -5.51 -5.35 -0.27
CA HIS A 140 -6.13 -4.32 -1.11
C HIS A 140 -6.89 -3.29 -0.29
N ARG A 141 -7.69 -3.74 0.69
CA ARG A 141 -8.42 -2.83 1.58
C ARG A 141 -7.48 -1.91 2.36
N GLN A 142 -6.36 -2.44 2.87
CA GLN A 142 -5.37 -1.64 3.58
C GLN A 142 -4.61 -0.69 2.64
N TRP A 143 -4.30 -1.14 1.43
CA TRP A 143 -3.66 -0.32 0.39
C TRP A 143 -4.54 0.85 -0.04
N GLU A 144 -5.83 0.60 -0.31
CA GLU A 144 -6.80 1.66 -0.62
C GLU A 144 -6.94 2.67 0.52
N LEU A 145 -6.98 2.19 1.77
CA LEU A 145 -7.00 3.07 2.94
C LEU A 145 -5.74 3.96 3.02
N LEU A 146 -4.57 3.42 2.68
CA LEU A 146 -3.32 4.19 2.62
C LEU A 146 -3.41 5.30 1.58
N LEU A 147 -3.86 4.99 0.37
CA LEU A 147 -4.02 5.96 -0.70
C LEU A 147 -5.01 7.06 -0.31
N GLU A 148 -6.13 6.69 0.31
CA GLU A 148 -7.12 7.67 0.77
C GLU A 148 -6.57 8.58 1.86
N LYS A 149 -5.90 8.04 2.88
CA LYS A 149 -5.31 8.84 3.96
C LYS A 149 -4.21 9.77 3.45
N MET A 150 -3.39 9.29 2.52
CA MET A 150 -2.37 10.09 1.85
C MET A 150 -3.01 11.27 1.12
N ARG A 151 -4.04 11.00 0.30
CA ARG A 151 -4.78 12.03 -0.45
C ARG A 151 -5.45 13.05 0.48
N GLU A 152 -6.12 12.60 1.53
CA GLU A 152 -6.73 13.46 2.54
C GLU A 152 -5.69 14.40 3.16
N LYS A 153 -4.51 13.89 3.53
CA LYS A 153 -3.41 14.69 4.10
C LYS A 153 -2.90 15.74 3.11
N GLY A 154 -2.73 15.37 1.84
CA GLY A 154 -2.30 16.31 0.79
C GLY A 154 -3.26 17.48 0.62
N ILE A 155 -4.57 17.20 0.57
CA ILE A 155 -5.60 18.25 0.50
C ILE A 155 -5.52 19.18 1.70
N LYS A 156 -5.41 18.63 2.92
CA LYS A 156 -5.37 19.44 4.14
C LYS A 156 -4.10 20.30 4.23
N LEU A 157 -2.96 19.80 3.77
CA LEU A 157 -1.73 20.60 3.67
C LEU A 157 -1.89 21.79 2.71
N LEU A 158 -2.50 21.58 1.55
CA LEU A 158 -2.77 22.65 0.58
C LEU A 158 -3.78 23.67 1.13
N GLN A 159 -4.82 23.21 1.84
CA GLN A 159 -5.78 24.09 2.50
C GLN A 159 -5.10 24.94 3.59
N ALA A 160 -4.25 24.33 4.42
CA ALA A 160 -3.46 25.06 5.41
C ALA A 160 -2.56 26.11 4.75
N GLN A 161 -1.99 25.80 3.57
CA GLN A 161 -1.11 26.73 2.86
C GLN A 161 -1.88 27.95 2.36
N LYS A 162 -3.05 27.72 1.76
CA LYS A 162 -3.94 28.80 1.33
C LYS A 162 -4.38 29.66 2.50
N LEU A 163 -4.71 29.05 3.64
CA LEU A 163 -5.11 29.80 4.83
C LEU A 163 -3.97 30.69 5.36
N VAL A 164 -2.75 30.16 5.47
CA VAL A 164 -1.59 30.94 5.93
C VAL A 164 -1.28 32.09 4.96
N GLN A 165 -1.38 31.84 3.66
CA GLN A 165 -1.21 32.89 2.64
C GLN A 165 -2.26 33.99 2.80
N TYR A 166 -3.54 33.62 2.90
CA TYR A 166 -4.64 34.56 3.09
C TYR A 166 -4.49 35.40 4.37
N LEU A 167 -4.10 34.77 5.49
CA LEU A 167 -3.88 35.49 6.74
C LEU A 167 -2.74 36.51 6.62
N ARG A 168 -1.66 36.16 5.92
CA ARG A 168 -0.57 37.09 5.65
C ARG A 168 -1.01 38.25 4.75
N GLU A 169 -1.79 37.97 3.70
CA GLU A 169 -2.35 39.01 2.83
C GLU A 169 -3.27 39.96 3.64
N CYS A 170 -4.07 39.43 4.56
CA CYS A 170 -4.87 40.24 5.49
C CYS A 170 -4.00 41.09 6.43
N GLU A 171 -2.93 40.53 7.01
CA GLU A 171 -1.97 41.26 7.85
C GLU A 171 -1.29 42.39 7.05
N ASP A 172 -0.81 42.10 5.85
CA ASP A 172 -0.18 43.09 4.96
C ASP A 172 -1.14 44.25 4.62
N VAL A 173 -2.43 43.97 4.41
CA VAL A 173 -3.46 44.99 4.18
C VAL A 173 -3.77 45.78 5.45
N MET A 174 -3.87 45.11 6.60
CA MET A 174 -4.12 45.78 7.88
C MET A 174 -2.97 46.71 8.29
N ASP A 175 -1.72 46.28 8.11
CA ASP A 175 -0.55 47.11 8.35
C ASP A 175 -0.56 48.34 7.44
N TRP A 176 -0.90 48.17 6.15
CA TRP A 176 -1.07 49.30 5.24
C TRP A 176 -2.19 50.26 5.69
N ILE A 177 -3.34 49.74 6.13
CA ILE A 177 -4.43 50.58 6.66
C ILE A 177 -3.94 51.38 7.86
N ASN A 178 -3.28 50.74 8.83
CA ASN A 178 -2.76 51.39 10.04
C ASN A 178 -1.75 52.50 9.70
N ASP A 179 -0.84 52.23 8.75
CA ASP A 179 0.16 53.21 8.28
C ASP A 179 -0.51 54.43 7.64
N LYS A 180 -1.57 54.21 6.85
CA LYS A 180 -2.30 55.28 6.18
C LYS A 180 -3.29 56.02 7.11
N GLU A 181 -3.82 55.34 8.12
CA GLU A 181 -4.71 55.94 9.13
C GLU A 181 -4.04 57.09 9.88
N ALA A 182 -2.72 57.00 10.10
CA ALA A 182 -1.93 58.06 10.71
C ALA A 182 -1.93 59.38 9.91
N ILE A 183 -2.09 59.32 8.58
CA ILE A 183 -2.13 60.50 7.71
C ILE A 183 -3.48 61.21 7.83
N VAL A 184 -4.57 60.44 7.78
CA VAL A 184 -5.94 61.00 7.80
C VAL A 184 -6.41 61.43 9.20
N THR A 185 -5.77 60.92 10.26
CA THR A 185 -6.04 61.31 11.65
C THR A 185 -5.17 62.48 12.14
N SER A 186 -4.25 62.98 11.32
CA SER A 186 -3.43 64.14 11.66
C SER A 186 -4.29 65.40 11.80
N GLU A 187 -4.20 66.08 12.94
CA GLU A 187 -4.85 67.39 13.19
C GLU A 187 -4.00 68.58 12.70
N GLU A 188 -2.84 68.34 12.07
CA GLU A 188 -1.95 69.38 11.57
C GLU A 188 -2.55 70.09 10.34
N LEU A 189 -2.88 71.38 10.48
CA LEU A 189 -3.46 72.20 9.41
C LEU A 189 -2.44 73.11 8.70
N GLY A 190 -1.17 73.05 9.09
CA GLY A 190 -0.11 73.93 8.57
C GLY A 190 0.07 75.22 9.39
N GLN A 191 1.25 75.82 9.28
CA GLN A 191 1.64 77.02 10.06
C GLN A 191 1.79 78.28 9.19
N ASP A 192 1.94 78.10 7.87
CA ASP A 192 2.04 79.13 6.85
C ASP A 192 1.63 78.54 5.48
N LEU A 193 1.62 79.38 4.44
CA LEU A 193 1.20 78.97 3.09
C LEU A 193 2.05 77.85 2.51
N GLU A 194 3.38 77.92 2.67
CA GLU A 194 4.31 76.92 2.15
C GLU A 194 4.07 75.56 2.82
N HIS A 195 3.87 75.55 4.14
CA HIS A 195 3.55 74.34 4.88
C HIS A 195 2.20 73.74 4.45
N VAL A 196 1.17 74.57 4.24
CA VAL A 196 -0.14 74.08 3.75
C VAL A 196 -0.03 73.45 2.36
N GLU A 197 0.72 74.06 1.43
CA GLU A 197 0.96 73.49 0.10
C GLU A 197 1.67 72.14 0.17
N VAL A 198 2.63 71.98 1.09
CA VAL A 198 3.30 70.69 1.34
C VAL A 198 2.32 69.63 1.88
N LEU A 199 1.45 69.99 2.83
CA LEU A 199 0.44 69.08 3.38
C LEU A 199 -0.58 68.64 2.31
N GLN A 200 -1.04 69.57 1.47
CA GLN A 200 -1.94 69.25 0.35
C GLN A 200 -1.29 68.29 -0.64
N LYS A 201 -0.03 68.54 -1.03
CA LYS A 201 0.70 67.64 -1.93
C LYS A 201 0.86 66.24 -1.35
N LYS A 202 1.21 66.12 -0.07
CA LYS A 202 1.27 64.82 0.63
C LYS A 202 -0.08 64.10 0.62
N PHE A 203 -1.18 64.84 0.76
CA PHE A 203 -2.52 64.27 0.73
C PHE A 203 -2.93 63.80 -0.67
N GLU A 204 -2.56 64.52 -1.73
CA GLU A 204 -2.76 64.07 -3.12
C GLU A 204 -1.97 62.78 -3.43
N GLU A 205 -0.74 62.68 -2.94
CA GLU A 205 0.07 61.45 -3.02
C GLU A 205 -0.62 60.29 -2.28
N PHE A 206 -1.16 60.54 -1.08
CA PHE A 206 -1.97 59.57 -0.34
C PHE A 206 -3.22 59.10 -1.12
N GLN A 207 -3.97 60.01 -1.75
CA GLN A 207 -5.15 59.64 -2.53
C GLN A 207 -4.82 58.78 -3.74
N THR A 208 -3.67 59.03 -4.36
CA THR A 208 -3.16 58.21 -5.47
C THR A 208 -2.81 56.80 -4.99
N ASP A 209 -2.11 56.69 -3.86
CA ASP A 209 -1.79 55.40 -3.22
C ASP A 209 -3.05 54.63 -2.82
N LEU A 210 -4.05 55.31 -2.25
CA LEU A 210 -5.33 54.74 -1.84
C LEU A 210 -6.06 54.10 -3.02
N ALA A 211 -6.18 54.83 -4.13
CA ALA A 211 -6.82 54.32 -5.35
C ALA A 211 -6.05 53.11 -5.94
N ALA A 212 -4.72 53.10 -5.86
CA ALA A 212 -3.90 52.00 -6.35
C ALA A 212 -3.98 50.73 -5.49
N HIS A 213 -4.43 50.81 -4.22
CA HIS A 213 -4.57 49.65 -3.34
C HIS A 213 -6.01 49.18 -3.17
N GLU A 214 -6.99 49.94 -3.65
CA GLU A 214 -8.40 49.55 -3.67
C GLU A 214 -8.62 48.23 -4.42
N GLU A 215 -7.87 47.97 -5.50
CA GLU A 215 -7.92 46.70 -6.24
C GLU A 215 -7.44 45.52 -5.39
N ARG A 216 -6.33 45.67 -4.65
CA ARG A 216 -5.77 44.63 -3.76
C ARG A 216 -6.68 44.27 -2.59
N VAL A 217 -7.50 45.20 -2.14
CA VAL A 217 -8.45 44.98 -1.03
C VAL A 217 -9.72 44.27 -1.52
N ASN A 218 -10.06 44.40 -2.80
CA ASN A 218 -11.27 43.85 -3.39
C ASN A 218 -11.09 42.44 -4.02
N GLU A 219 -9.85 41.96 -4.18
CA GLU A 219 -9.52 40.59 -4.62
C GLU A 219 -9.49 39.58 -3.47
#